data_AF-A0A5C9AU47-F1
#
_entry.id   AF-A0A5C9AU47-F1
#
_cell.length_a   1.000
_cell.length_b   1.000
_cell.length_c   1.000
_cell.angle_alpha   90.00
_cell.angle_beta   90.00
_cell.angle_gamma   90.00
#
_symmetry.space_group_name_H-M   'P 1'
#
loop_
_entity.id
_entity.type
_entity.pdbx_description
1 polymer ?
#
loop_
_entity_poly.entity_id
_entity_poly.type
_entity_poly.pdbx_seq_one_letter_code
_entity_poly.pdbx_strand_id
1 'polypeptide(L)'
;MVARDVNDKARRLLLPVKMNLAEESTGLAYTIQRGRVVWESTPIEMTADEFLNAECNHERENSDQSQERQQALLWLENLLRDGPLPSKDIKRQGEECGFPWSAVKRAKKAAKVAAIKCGFGDETRWLWRLPGDSDTESRRGAPPECQPLRTDDPASGTF
;
A
#
# COMPACT_ATOMS: atom_id res chain seq x y z
N MET A 1 21.77 -21.20 -13.17
CA MET A 1 21.23 -19.89 -13.58
C MET A 1 22.16 -18.80 -13.06
N VAL A 2 22.32 -17.69 -13.78
CA VAL A 2 23.03 -16.51 -13.30
C VAL A 2 22.04 -15.36 -13.22
N ALA A 3 21.94 -14.73 -12.06
CA ALA A 3 21.06 -13.58 -11.82
C ALA A 3 21.83 -12.45 -11.12
N ARG A 4 21.27 -11.24 -11.14
CA ARG A 4 21.80 -10.12 -10.34
C ARG A 4 21.13 -10.15 -8.98
N ASP A 5 21.85 -9.78 -7.93
CA ASP A 5 21.22 -9.62 -6.63
C ASP A 5 20.20 -8.46 -6.68
N VAL A 6 19.09 -8.62 -5.98
CA VAL A 6 18.04 -7.61 -5.86
C VAL A 6 18.56 -6.42 -5.04
N ASN A 7 19.32 -6.70 -3.99
CA ASN A 7 19.86 -5.71 -3.06
C ASN A 7 21.15 -5.04 -3.56
N ASP A 8 21.95 -5.76 -4.35
CA ASP A 8 23.20 -5.24 -4.94
C ASP A 8 23.32 -5.62 -6.42
N LYS A 9 23.10 -4.64 -7.31
CA LYS A 9 23.16 -4.86 -8.76
C LYS A 9 24.57 -5.20 -9.28
N ALA A 10 25.63 -4.94 -8.52
CA ALA A 10 27.00 -5.32 -8.88
C ALA A 10 27.31 -6.78 -8.51
N ARG A 11 26.56 -7.35 -7.57
CA ARG A 11 26.64 -8.75 -7.13
C ARG A 11 25.84 -9.65 -8.05
N ARG A 12 26.42 -10.80 -8.39
CA ARG A 12 25.81 -11.81 -9.26
C ARG A 12 25.74 -13.14 -8.53
N LEU A 13 24.58 -13.78 -8.64
CA LEU A 13 24.29 -15.06 -8.02
C LEU A 13 24.37 -16.15 -9.07
N LEU A 14 25.12 -17.22 -8.78
CA LEU A 14 25.16 -18.45 -9.54
C LEU A 14 24.39 -19.51 -8.76
N LEU A 15 23.15 -19.76 -9.19
CA LEU A 15 22.23 -20.67 -8.52
C LEU A 15 22.09 -21.98 -9.31
N PRO A 16 22.21 -23.14 -8.66
CA PRO A 16 22.03 -24.43 -9.30
C PRO A 16 20.56 -24.66 -9.65
N VAL A 17 20.29 -25.06 -10.90
CA VAL A 17 18.92 -25.39 -11.40
C VAL A 17 18.74 -26.90 -11.54
N LYS A 18 19.83 -27.61 -11.81
CA LYS A 18 19.87 -29.08 -11.89
C LYS A 18 21.23 -29.54 -11.39
N MET A 19 21.25 -30.34 -10.33
CA MET A 19 22.47 -30.93 -9.79
C MET A 19 22.19 -32.37 -9.36
N ASN A 20 22.69 -33.33 -10.13
CA ASN A 20 22.49 -34.77 -9.86
C ASN A 20 23.77 -35.44 -9.33
N LEU A 21 24.87 -34.69 -9.19
CA LEU A 21 26.21 -35.22 -8.90
C LEU A 21 26.64 -35.01 -7.44
N ALA A 22 25.85 -34.29 -6.65
CA ALA A 22 26.13 -33.99 -5.25
C ALA A 22 24.80 -33.84 -4.49
N GLU A 23 24.86 -34.02 -3.17
CA GLU A 23 23.78 -33.68 -2.25
C GLU A 23 23.60 -32.16 -2.18
N GLU A 24 22.34 -31.72 -2.05
CA GLU A 24 21.83 -30.34 -2.06
C GLU A 24 22.84 -29.22 -2.31
N SER A 25 22.83 -28.69 -3.54
CA SER A 25 23.79 -27.68 -3.97
C SER A 25 23.40 -26.29 -3.49
N THR A 26 24.28 -25.69 -2.67
CA THR A 26 24.24 -24.27 -2.33
C THR A 26 24.63 -23.40 -3.54
N GLY A 27 24.07 -22.19 -3.59
CA GLY A 27 24.43 -21.18 -4.57
C GLY A 27 25.78 -20.52 -4.28
N LEU A 28 26.33 -19.82 -5.25
CA LEU A 28 27.55 -19.02 -5.10
C LEU A 28 27.29 -17.58 -5.51
N ALA A 29 28.00 -16.62 -4.92
CA ALA A 29 28.02 -15.24 -5.37
C ALA A 29 29.39 -14.82 -5.91
N TYR A 30 29.38 -13.89 -6.85
CA TYR A 30 30.57 -13.22 -7.33
C TYR A 30 30.29 -11.78 -7.76
N THR A 31 31.35 -10.98 -7.82
CA THR A 31 31.34 -9.65 -8.43
C THR A 31 32.36 -9.60 -9.56
N ILE A 32 32.20 -8.65 -10.50
CA ILE A 32 33.17 -8.40 -11.56
C ILE A 32 33.91 -7.11 -11.22
N GLN A 33 35.17 -7.23 -10.81
CA GLN A 33 36.01 -6.11 -10.42
C GLN A 33 37.22 -6.01 -11.34
N ARG A 34 37.40 -4.86 -12.01
CA ARG A 34 38.54 -4.60 -12.92
C ARG A 34 38.75 -5.73 -13.95
N GLY A 35 37.65 -6.25 -14.51
CA GLY A 35 37.67 -7.33 -15.50
C GLY A 35 37.94 -8.74 -14.95
N ARG A 36 37.94 -8.93 -13.63
CA ARG A 36 38.14 -10.24 -12.97
C ARG A 36 36.92 -10.65 -12.17
N VAL A 37 36.67 -11.95 -12.13
CA VAL A 37 35.64 -12.55 -11.28
C VAL A 37 36.19 -12.69 -9.87
N VAL A 38 35.53 -12.07 -8.90
CA VAL A 38 35.84 -12.18 -7.48
C VAL A 38 34.70 -12.94 -6.82
N TRP A 39 34.97 -14.18 -6.42
CA TRP A 39 34.00 -15.04 -5.73
C TRP A 39 33.90 -14.66 -4.26
N GLU A 40 32.69 -14.76 -3.71
CA GLU A 40 32.48 -14.67 -2.28
C GLU A 40 32.82 -16.00 -1.60
N SER A 41 33.36 -15.93 -0.39
CA SER A 41 33.70 -17.12 0.40
C SER A 41 32.47 -17.81 0.98
N THR A 42 31.39 -17.06 1.18
CA THR A 42 30.17 -17.55 1.82
C THR A 42 29.22 -18.12 0.77
N PRO A 43 28.84 -19.41 0.86
CA PRO A 43 27.82 -19.98 0.00
C PRO A 43 26.44 -19.33 0.24
N ILE A 44 25.57 -19.42 -0.76
CA ILE A 44 24.21 -18.89 -0.70
C ILE A 44 23.24 -20.03 -0.45
N GLU A 45 22.52 -19.95 0.66
CA GLU A 45 21.42 -20.84 1.03
C GLU A 45 20.11 -20.39 0.37
N MET A 46 20.11 -20.29 -0.96
CA MET A 46 18.94 -19.91 -1.73
C MET A 46 18.87 -20.75 -2.99
N THR A 47 17.71 -21.33 -3.22
CA THR A 47 17.44 -22.08 -4.45
C THR A 47 17.14 -21.15 -5.62
N ALA A 48 17.28 -21.65 -6.85
CA ALA A 48 16.91 -20.89 -8.04
C ALA A 48 15.41 -20.51 -8.04
N ASP A 49 14.54 -21.39 -7.54
CA ASP A 49 13.08 -21.17 -7.50
C ASP A 49 12.70 -20.11 -6.45
N GLU A 50 13.32 -20.15 -5.26
CA GLU A 50 13.14 -19.11 -4.24
C GLU A 50 13.58 -17.74 -4.75
N PHE A 51 14.71 -17.69 -5.46
CA PHE A 51 15.20 -16.45 -6.07
C PHE A 51 14.18 -15.89 -7.09
N LEU A 52 13.68 -16.73 -8.01
CA LEU A 52 12.72 -16.29 -9.03
C LEU A 52 11.42 -15.78 -8.40
N ASN A 53 10.95 -16.44 -7.33
CA ASN A 53 9.76 -16.01 -6.60
C ASN A 53 9.99 -14.67 -5.90
N ALA A 54 11.16 -14.48 -5.28
CA ALA A 54 11.53 -13.22 -4.64
C ALA A 54 11.64 -12.07 -5.66
N GLU A 55 12.26 -12.31 -6.82
CA GLU A 55 12.38 -11.33 -7.90
C GLU A 55 11.00 -10.93 -8.44
N CYS A 56 10.12 -11.90 -8.73
CA CYS A 56 8.76 -11.62 -9.18
C CYS A 56 7.95 -10.81 -8.15
N ASN A 57 8.11 -11.08 -6.85
CA ASN A 57 7.42 -10.33 -5.81
C ASN A 57 7.99 -8.91 -5.66
N HIS A 58 9.31 -8.75 -5.72
CA HIS A 58 9.96 -7.45 -5.67
C HIS A 58 9.58 -6.57 -6.88
N GLU A 59 9.42 -7.15 -8.07
CA GLU A 59 8.93 -6.43 -9.24
C GLU A 59 7.46 -6.00 -9.08
N ARG A 60 6.61 -6.85 -8.50
CA ARG A 60 5.22 -6.49 -8.19
C ARG A 60 5.14 -5.36 -7.16
N GLU A 61 6.00 -5.39 -6.14
CA GLU A 61 6.06 -4.36 -5.11
C GLU A 61 6.62 -3.02 -5.62
N ASN A 62 7.54 -3.06 -6.59
CA ASN A 62 8.09 -1.86 -7.24
C ASN A 62 7.33 -1.43 -8.50
N SER A 63 6.29 -2.17 -8.89
CA SER A 63 5.47 -1.77 -10.02
C SER A 63 4.75 -0.45 -9.71
N ASP A 64 4.49 0.33 -10.76
CA ASP A 64 3.77 1.61 -10.69
C ASP A 64 2.44 1.48 -9.93
N GLN A 65 1.75 0.34 -10.13
CA GLN A 65 0.49 0.03 -9.44
C GLN A 65 0.62 -0.13 -7.92
N SER A 66 1.78 -0.58 -7.43
CA SER A 66 2.05 -0.69 -5.99
C SER A 66 2.32 0.68 -5.38
N GLN A 67 3.07 1.54 -6.09
CA GLN A 67 3.31 2.92 -5.68
C GLN A 67 2.03 3.76 -5.69
N GLU A 68 1.23 3.69 -6.75
CA GLU A 68 -0.09 4.31 -6.83
C GLU A 68 -0.99 3.88 -5.66
N ARG A 69 -0.96 2.59 -5.31
CA ARG A 69 -1.73 2.06 -4.18
C ARG A 69 -1.26 2.61 -2.84
N GLN A 70 0.05 2.71 -2.63
CA GLN A 70 0.61 3.30 -1.40
C GLN A 70 0.28 4.79 -1.30
N GLN A 71 0.39 5.53 -2.40
CA GLN A 71 0.02 6.95 -2.45
C GLN A 71 -1.47 7.15 -2.18
N ALA A 72 -2.35 6.34 -2.77
CA ALA A 72 -3.79 6.39 -2.50
C ALA A 72 -4.13 6.05 -1.05
N LEU A 73 -3.36 5.17 -0.40
CA LEU A 73 -3.51 4.86 1.02
C LEU A 73 -3.13 6.04 1.90
N LEU A 74 -1.93 6.61 1.71
CA LEU A 74 -1.47 7.77 2.48
C LEU A 74 -2.39 8.97 2.29
N TRP A 75 -2.85 9.19 1.06
CA TRP A 75 -3.83 10.22 0.76
C TRP A 75 -5.14 10.01 1.51
N LEU A 76 -5.71 8.79 1.48
CA LEU A 76 -6.96 8.49 2.16
C LEU A 76 -6.84 8.60 3.69
N GLU A 77 -5.72 8.17 4.26
CA GLU A 77 -5.44 8.31 5.69
C GLU A 77 -5.30 9.78 6.11
N ASN A 78 -4.61 10.59 5.31
CA ASN A 78 -4.51 12.03 5.57
C ASN A 78 -5.86 12.72 5.44
N LEU A 79 -6.65 12.37 4.42
CA LEU A 79 -7.96 12.95 4.18
C LEU A 79 -8.96 12.65 5.31
N LEU A 80 -8.92 11.44 5.86
CA LEU A 80 -9.82 11.00 6.93
C LEU A 80 -9.29 11.28 8.35
N ARG A 81 -8.10 11.89 8.47
CA ARG A 81 -7.50 12.25 9.75
C ARG A 81 -8.32 13.31 10.50
N ASP A 82 -8.88 14.27 9.76
CA ASP A 82 -9.63 15.39 10.34
C ASP A 82 -11.09 15.02 10.67
N GLY A 83 -11.53 13.82 10.27
CA GLY A 83 -12.83 13.28 10.64
C GLY A 83 -13.52 12.49 9.52
N PRO A 84 -14.74 11.99 9.80
CA PRO A 84 -15.48 11.16 8.86
C PRO A 84 -16.01 11.98 7.67
N LEU A 85 -15.74 11.50 6.45
CA LEU A 85 -16.18 12.18 5.22
C LEU A 85 -17.16 11.33 4.39
N PRO A 86 -18.10 11.96 3.66
CA PRO A 86 -19.01 11.25 2.78
C PRO A 86 -18.27 10.54 1.63
N SER A 87 -18.66 9.29 1.34
CA SER A 87 -18.07 8.50 0.25
C SER A 87 -18.15 9.17 -1.13
N LYS A 88 -19.12 10.07 -1.34
CA LYS A 88 -19.26 10.84 -2.59
C LYS A 88 -18.18 11.91 -2.70
N ASP A 89 -17.89 12.61 -1.61
CA ASP A 89 -16.84 13.65 -1.58
C ASP A 89 -15.46 13.03 -1.67
N ILE A 90 -15.23 11.89 -1.00
CA ILE A 90 -13.97 11.13 -1.13
C ILE A 90 -13.76 10.68 -2.58
N LYS A 91 -14.83 10.25 -3.26
CA LYS A 91 -14.74 9.87 -4.68
C LYS A 91 -14.34 11.08 -5.55
N ARG A 92 -15.00 12.23 -5.38
CA ARG A 92 -14.69 13.45 -6.12
C ARG A 92 -13.24 13.90 -5.90
N GLN A 93 -12.81 13.99 -4.64
CA GLN A 93 -11.44 14.40 -4.30
C GLN A 93 -10.40 13.38 -4.79
N GLY A 94 -10.72 12.09 -4.78
CA GLY A 94 -9.85 11.06 -5.32
C GLY A 94 -9.65 11.21 -6.83
N GLU A 95 -10.72 11.51 -7.57
CA GLU A 95 -10.64 11.79 -9.02
C GLU A 95 -9.86 13.08 -9.30
N GLU A 96 -10.04 14.13 -8.50
CA GLU A 96 -9.27 15.39 -8.58
C GLU A 96 -7.77 15.19 -8.29
N CYS A 97 -7.44 14.31 -7.35
CA CYS A 97 -6.07 13.91 -7.05
C CYS A 97 -5.48 12.89 -8.04
N GLY A 98 -6.25 12.47 -9.06
CA GLY A 98 -5.79 11.53 -10.09
C GLY A 98 -5.78 10.05 -9.68
N PHE A 99 -6.38 9.69 -8.54
CA PHE A 99 -6.46 8.29 -8.11
C PHE A 99 -7.65 7.58 -8.75
N PRO A 100 -7.44 6.40 -9.39
CA PRO A 100 -8.55 5.61 -9.89
C PRO A 100 -9.39 5.09 -8.72
N TRP A 101 -10.71 5.04 -8.89
CA TRP A 101 -11.62 4.62 -7.82
C TRP A 101 -11.35 3.20 -7.29
N SER A 102 -10.78 2.34 -8.12
CA SER A 102 -10.30 1.01 -7.72
C SER A 102 -9.15 1.07 -6.70
N ALA A 103 -8.21 2.01 -6.86
CA ALA A 103 -7.12 2.24 -5.91
C ALA A 103 -7.66 2.75 -4.57
N VAL A 104 -8.60 3.71 -4.59
CA VAL A 104 -9.24 4.24 -3.38
C VAL A 104 -10.00 3.15 -2.61
N LYS A 105 -10.74 2.28 -3.30
CA LYS A 105 -11.41 1.12 -2.68
C LYS A 105 -10.42 0.13 -2.05
N ARG A 106 -9.28 -0.11 -2.68
CA ARG A 106 -8.22 -0.97 -2.16
C ARG A 106 -7.54 -0.34 -0.94
N ALA A 107 -7.26 0.97 -1.01
CA ALA A 107 -6.75 1.78 0.09
C ALA A 107 -7.68 1.71 1.30
N LYS A 108 -9.00 1.88 1.11
CA LYS A 108 -10.01 1.72 2.16
C LYS A 108 -9.88 0.37 2.89
N LYS A 109 -9.74 -0.73 2.13
CA LYS A 109 -9.60 -2.08 2.70
C LYS A 109 -8.28 -2.22 3.48
N ALA A 110 -7.20 -1.66 2.96
CA ALA A 110 -5.87 -1.73 3.57
C ALA A 110 -5.77 -0.88 4.86
N ALA A 111 -6.29 0.35 4.83
CA ALA A 111 -6.40 1.25 5.99
C ALA A 111 -7.52 0.85 6.98
N LYS A 112 -8.24 -0.25 6.72
CA LYS A 112 -9.34 -0.78 7.56
C LYS A 112 -10.42 0.28 7.89
N VAL A 113 -10.68 1.18 6.94
CA VAL A 113 -11.65 2.27 7.08
C VAL A 113 -13.07 1.72 7.20
N ALA A 114 -13.77 2.11 8.27
CA ALA A 114 -15.15 1.75 8.52
C ALA A 114 -16.09 2.63 7.69
N ALA A 115 -17.21 2.05 7.23
CA ALA A 115 -18.29 2.81 6.60
C ALA A 115 -19.49 2.88 7.54
N ILE A 116 -19.87 4.09 7.92
CA ILE A 116 -20.97 4.38 8.84
C ILE A 116 -22.12 4.96 8.02
N LYS A 117 -23.33 4.47 8.28
CA LYS A 117 -24.55 5.02 7.69
C LYS A 117 -25.08 6.13 8.61
N CYS A 118 -25.21 7.34 8.08
CA CYS A 118 -25.76 8.49 8.79
C CYS A 118 -27.02 9.01 8.07
N GLY A 119 -28.03 9.44 8.83
CA GLY A 119 -29.32 9.92 8.30
C GLY A 119 -30.44 8.88 8.31
N PHE A 120 -31.67 9.35 8.08
CA PHE A 120 -32.89 8.54 8.03
C PHE A 120 -33.65 8.82 6.73
N GLY A 121 -34.27 7.79 6.14
CA GLY A 121 -35.00 7.94 4.87
C GLY A 121 -34.11 8.35 3.69
N ASP A 122 -34.61 9.28 2.88
CA ASP A 122 -33.97 9.74 1.63
C ASP A 122 -32.67 10.53 1.85
N GLU A 123 -32.38 10.95 3.09
CA GLU A 123 -31.15 11.67 3.44
C GLU A 123 -30.02 10.74 3.92
N THR A 124 -30.15 9.44 3.68
CA THR A 124 -29.11 8.45 4.00
C THR A 124 -27.78 8.76 3.29
N ARG A 125 -26.71 8.95 4.05
CA ARG A 125 -25.33 9.11 3.55
C ARG A 125 -24.39 8.07 4.15
N TRP A 126 -23.40 7.65 3.37
CA TRP A 126 -22.34 6.76 3.80
C TRP A 126 -21.08 7.58 4.10
N LEU A 127 -20.69 7.62 5.36
CA LEU A 127 -19.46 8.25 5.83
C LEU A 127 -18.36 7.20 5.97
N TRP A 128 -17.12 7.57 5.66
CA TRP A 128 -15.94 6.73 5.89
C TRP A 128 -15.14 7.31 7.05
N ARG A 129 -14.60 6.45 7.92
CA ARG A 129 -13.83 6.83 9.11
C ARG A 129 -12.66 5.87 9.35
N LEU A 130 -11.53 6.38 9.82
CA LEU A 130 -10.40 5.54 10.23
C LEU A 130 -10.69 4.76 11.52
N PRO A 131 -10.11 3.56 11.69
CA PRO A 131 -10.19 2.80 12.93
C PRO A 131 -9.23 3.41 13.95
N GLY A 132 -9.76 4.14 14.93
CA GLY A 132 -8.96 4.77 16.00
C GLY A 132 -9.62 5.96 16.66
N ASP A 133 -10.52 6.66 15.97
CA ASP A 133 -11.14 7.90 16.50
C ASP A 133 -12.25 7.67 17.53
N SER A 134 -12.72 6.44 17.72
CA SER A 134 -13.62 6.10 18.84
C SER A 134 -13.74 4.59 18.98
N ASP A 135 -12.74 3.95 19.60
CA ASP A 135 -12.91 2.59 20.15
C ASP A 135 -13.29 2.67 21.65
N THR A 136 -14.04 3.71 22.01
CA THR A 136 -14.77 3.80 23.26
C THR A 136 -16.20 4.18 22.87
N GLU A 137 -17.17 3.34 23.27
CA GLU A 137 -18.62 3.50 23.06
C GLU A 137 -19.20 3.10 21.69
N SER A 138 -19.15 1.80 21.39
CA SER A 138 -20.26 1.18 20.64
C SER A 138 -20.59 -0.22 21.18
N ARG A 139 -21.08 -0.24 22.43
CA ARG A 139 -21.93 -1.33 22.95
C ARG A 139 -23.33 -0.89 23.38
N ARG A 140 -23.72 0.37 23.17
CA ARG A 140 -25.09 0.82 23.46
C ARG A 140 -25.52 1.83 22.41
N GLY A 141 -26.71 1.61 21.88
CA GLY A 141 -27.31 2.46 20.86
C GLY A 141 -27.56 3.87 21.38
N ALA A 142 -27.12 4.84 20.59
CA ALA A 142 -27.69 6.17 20.45
C ALA A 142 -27.06 6.77 19.18
N PRO A 143 -27.85 7.32 18.24
CA PRO A 143 -27.29 7.94 17.05
C PRO A 143 -26.51 9.20 17.44
N PRO A 144 -25.23 9.35 17.04
CA PRO A 144 -24.53 10.60 17.25
C PRO A 144 -25.17 11.67 16.37
N GLU A 145 -25.63 12.74 17.02
CA GLU A 145 -26.13 13.96 16.41
C GLU A 145 -25.12 14.44 15.35
N CYS A 146 -25.50 14.36 14.08
CA CYS A 146 -24.72 14.93 12.99
C CYS A 146 -24.80 16.45 13.13
N GLN A 147 -23.77 17.07 13.70
CA GLN A 147 -23.68 18.52 13.70
C GLN A 147 -23.71 19.01 12.24
N PRO A 148 -24.56 19.99 11.91
CA PRO A 148 -24.63 20.52 10.56
C PRO A 148 -23.29 21.16 10.21
N LEU A 149 -22.86 20.90 8.98
CA LEU A 149 -21.70 21.53 8.35
C LEU A 149 -21.75 23.04 8.62
N ARG A 150 -20.76 23.55 9.36
CA ARG A 150 -20.49 24.99 9.42
C ARG A 150 -20.23 25.46 8.00
N THR A 151 -21.21 26.14 7.41
CA THR A 151 -20.98 27.00 6.27
C THR A 151 -20.29 28.26 6.79
N ASP A 152 -18.96 28.28 6.71
CA ASP A 152 -18.22 29.54 6.74
C ASP A 152 -18.50 30.26 5.41
N ASP A 153 -19.46 31.20 5.43
CA ASP A 153 -19.62 32.21 4.37
C ASP A 153 -19.00 33.53 4.86
N PRO A 154 -17.93 34.03 4.24
CA PRO A 154 -17.42 35.37 4.47
C PRO A 154 -18.06 36.39 3.50
N ALA A 155 -18.28 37.61 3.99
CA ALA A 155 -18.76 38.84 3.30
C ALA A 155 -20.29 38.94 3.14
N SER A 156 -21.00 40.03 3.44
CA SER A 156 -20.70 41.47 3.51
C SER A 156 -21.67 42.09 4.54
N GLY A 157 -21.41 43.17 5.29
CA GLY A 157 -20.84 44.45 4.88
C GLY A 157 -21.91 45.31 4.18
N THR A 158 -22.28 46.45 4.79
CA THR A 158 -23.23 47.51 4.35
C THR A 158 -24.73 47.14 4.39
N PHE A 159 -25.66 47.95 4.92
CA PHE A 159 -25.71 49.36 5.37
C PHE A 159 -26.70 49.47 6.54
#